data_AF-A0A699RXG3-F1
#
_entry.id   AF-A0A699RXG3-F1
#
_cell.length_a   1.000
_cell.length_b   1.000
_cell.length_c   1.000
_cell.angle_alpha   90.00
_cell.angle_beta   90.00
_cell.angle_gamma   90.00
#
_symmetry.space_group_name_H-M   'P 1'
#
loop_
_entity.id
_entity.type
_entity.pdbx_description
1 polymer ?
#
loop_
_entity_poly.entity_id
_entity_poly.type
_entity_poly.pdbx_seq_one_letter_code
_entity_poly.pdbx_strand_id
1 'polypeptide(L)'
;SDTPKKKKLQEQIDAQVARELEEQQEKEDMRMNEQIARDTKLARIHAEEEIPGMIDSLDKSNETIAKYLQEYQEFASELPLEKKIEVISDLVKYQEHYTKVHKFQSQQRKPMTKKQKREYYMAVIKSNLGWRFKDFKGMIFEEIEVKFVKVWKQVEDFIPMGSKEESERLKRKGLNLEK
;
A
#
# COMPACT_ATOMS: atom_id res chain seq x y z
N SER A 1 -36.44 -54.55 -57.63
CA SER A 1 -36.29 -55.10 -56.26
C SER A 1 -34.87 -54.79 -55.85
N ASP A 2 -34.63 -53.57 -55.35
CA ASP A 2 -33.25 -53.02 -55.17
C ASP A 2 -33.03 -52.38 -53.79
N THR A 3 -34.07 -52.41 -52.96
CA THR A 3 -34.12 -51.80 -51.63
C THR A 3 -33.05 -52.36 -50.66
N PRO A 4 -32.74 -53.68 -50.63
CA PRO A 4 -31.74 -54.23 -49.69
C PRO A 4 -30.30 -53.84 -50.03
N LYS A 5 -29.94 -53.73 -51.32
CA LYS A 5 -28.58 -53.39 -51.76
C LYS A 5 -28.24 -51.93 -51.48
N LYS A 6 -29.19 -51.02 -51.69
CA LYS A 6 -29.03 -49.58 -51.41
C LYS A 6 -28.84 -49.30 -49.91
N LYS A 7 -29.57 -50.01 -49.05
CA LYS A 7 -29.44 -49.89 -47.59
C LYS A 7 -28.07 -50.36 -47.09
N LYS A 8 -27.57 -51.49 -47.62
CA LYS A 8 -26.24 -52.02 -47.28
C LYS A 8 -25.10 -51.09 -47.71
N LEU A 9 -25.26 -50.37 -48.82
CA LEU A 9 -24.29 -49.37 -49.28
C LEU A 9 -24.28 -48.13 -48.37
N GLN A 10 -25.46 -47.66 -47.93
CA GLN A 10 -25.56 -46.55 -46.99
C GLN A 10 -24.92 -46.89 -45.63
N GLU A 11 -25.18 -48.09 -45.09
CA GLU A 11 -24.58 -48.54 -43.84
C GLU A 11 -23.04 -48.62 -43.91
N GLN A 12 -22.47 -48.95 -45.08
CA GLN A 12 -21.01 -48.92 -45.30
C GLN A 12 -20.44 -47.50 -45.34
N ILE A 13 -21.17 -46.56 -45.95
CA ILE A 13 -20.79 -45.14 -45.98
C ILE A 13 -20.85 -44.56 -44.57
N ASP A 14 -21.93 -44.79 -43.84
CA ASP A 14 -22.11 -44.27 -42.47
C ASP A 14 -21.03 -44.84 -41.51
N ALA A 15 -20.70 -46.13 -41.64
CA ALA A 15 -19.63 -46.74 -40.86
C ALA A 15 -18.22 -46.26 -41.26
N GLN A 16 -18.02 -45.82 -42.51
CA GLN A 16 -16.76 -45.20 -42.93
C GLN A 16 -16.65 -43.77 -42.38
N VAL A 17 -17.72 -42.99 -42.48
CA VAL A 17 -17.78 -41.61 -41.95
C VAL A 17 -17.59 -41.59 -40.42
N ALA A 18 -18.22 -42.51 -39.69
CA ALA A 18 -18.07 -42.60 -38.24
C ALA A 18 -16.61 -42.91 -37.81
N ARG A 19 -15.93 -43.81 -38.54
CA ARG A 19 -14.52 -44.14 -38.27
C ARG A 19 -13.58 -42.99 -38.59
N GLU A 20 -13.83 -42.25 -39.68
CA GLU A 20 -13.03 -41.08 -40.04
C GLU A 20 -13.21 -39.94 -39.03
N LEU A 21 -14.43 -39.76 -38.51
CA LEU A 21 -14.73 -38.79 -37.45
C LEU A 21 -14.05 -39.16 -36.13
N GLU A 22 -14.07 -40.43 -35.74
CA GLU A 22 -13.39 -40.93 -34.54
C GLU A 22 -11.86 -40.76 -34.64
N GLU A 23 -11.27 -41.08 -35.78
CA GLU A 23 -9.83 -40.89 -36.02
C GLU A 23 -9.43 -39.40 -36.01
N GLN A 24 -10.29 -38.51 -36.54
CA GLN A 24 -10.07 -37.07 -36.45
C GLN A 24 -10.14 -36.56 -35.01
N GLN A 25 -11.10 -37.04 -34.22
CA GLN A 25 -11.23 -36.68 -32.80
C GLN A 25 -10.00 -37.15 -32.01
N GLU A 26 -9.53 -38.38 -32.19
CA GLU A 26 -8.32 -38.89 -31.53
C GLU A 26 -7.08 -38.08 -31.91
N LYS A 27 -6.95 -37.69 -33.19
CA LYS A 27 -5.86 -36.80 -33.65
C LYS A 27 -5.95 -35.40 -33.02
N GLU A 28 -7.15 -34.88 -32.82
CA GLU A 28 -7.36 -33.60 -32.11
C GLU A 28 -7.01 -33.70 -30.63
N ASP A 29 -7.45 -34.76 -29.95
CA ASP A 29 -7.18 -34.99 -28.54
C ASP A 29 -5.67 -35.19 -28.30
N MET A 30 -4.98 -35.90 -29.19
CA MET A 30 -3.51 -36.02 -29.14
C MET A 30 -2.83 -34.66 -29.30
N ARG A 31 -3.22 -33.85 -30.29
CA ARG A 31 -2.66 -32.50 -30.49
C ARG A 31 -2.93 -31.58 -29.30
N MET A 32 -4.12 -31.67 -28.70
CA MET A 32 -4.49 -30.91 -27.52
C MET A 32 -3.63 -31.30 -26.32
N ASN A 33 -3.46 -32.60 -26.06
CA ASN A 33 -2.62 -33.10 -24.97
C ASN A 33 -1.14 -32.70 -25.13
N GLU A 34 -0.62 -32.74 -26.35
CA GLU A 34 0.72 -32.23 -26.64
C GLU A 34 0.85 -30.73 -26.34
N GLN A 35 -0.16 -29.94 -26.69
CA GLN A 35 -0.15 -28.51 -26.41
C GLN A 35 -0.20 -28.23 -24.90
N ILE A 36 -1.04 -28.93 -24.15
CA ILE A 36 -1.11 -28.84 -22.68
C ILE A 36 0.25 -29.20 -22.06
N ALA A 37 0.91 -30.25 -22.55
CA ALA A 37 2.24 -30.63 -22.07
C ALA A 37 3.30 -29.56 -22.38
N ARG A 38 3.26 -28.95 -23.57
CA ARG A 38 4.16 -27.85 -23.95
C ARG A 38 3.93 -26.62 -23.08
N ASP A 39 2.68 -26.21 -22.89
CA ASP A 39 2.32 -25.03 -22.10
C ASP A 39 2.68 -25.23 -20.62
N THR A 40 2.44 -26.44 -20.09
CA THR A 40 2.85 -26.81 -18.72
C THR A 40 4.37 -26.73 -18.56
N LYS A 41 5.13 -27.23 -19.54
CA LYS A 41 6.60 -27.16 -19.52
C LYS A 41 7.09 -25.72 -19.60
N LEU A 42 6.48 -24.88 -20.44
CA LEU A 42 6.83 -23.47 -20.55
C LEU A 42 6.57 -22.72 -19.24
N ALA A 43 5.40 -22.95 -18.61
CA ALA A 43 5.07 -22.37 -17.32
C ALA A 43 6.07 -22.78 -16.22
N ARG A 44 6.52 -24.05 -16.24
CA ARG A 44 7.53 -24.55 -15.30
C ARG A 44 8.88 -23.87 -15.50
N ILE A 45 9.36 -23.76 -16.74
CA ILE A 45 10.64 -23.09 -17.05
C ILE A 45 10.58 -21.63 -16.63
N HIS A 46 9.49 -20.93 -16.94
CA HIS A 46 9.31 -19.53 -16.55
C HIS A 46 9.38 -19.35 -15.03
N ALA A 47 8.73 -20.24 -14.26
CA ALA A 47 8.84 -20.23 -12.81
C ALA A 47 10.26 -20.55 -12.31
N GLU A 48 10.93 -21.54 -12.92
CA GLU A 48 12.31 -21.91 -12.59
C GLU A 48 13.32 -20.77 -12.87
N GLU A 49 13.05 -19.90 -13.86
CA GLU A 49 13.90 -18.76 -14.21
C GLU A 49 13.63 -17.52 -13.34
N GLU A 50 12.37 -17.19 -13.06
CA GLU A 50 12.02 -15.96 -12.33
C GLU A 50 12.16 -16.09 -10.81
N ILE A 51 11.77 -17.23 -10.24
CA ILE A 51 11.76 -17.44 -8.78
C ILE A 51 13.15 -17.22 -8.15
N PRO A 52 14.26 -17.74 -8.70
CA PRO A 52 15.58 -17.51 -8.11
C PRO A 52 15.98 -16.03 -8.07
N GLY A 53 15.65 -15.25 -9.10
CA GLY A 53 15.90 -13.81 -9.13
C GLY A 53 15.09 -13.06 -8.07
N MET A 54 13.84 -13.46 -7.87
CA MET A 54 13.02 -12.94 -6.78
C MET A 54 13.59 -13.30 -5.41
N ILE A 55 14.03 -14.54 -5.21
CA ILE A 55 14.67 -14.99 -3.96
C ILE A 55 15.94 -14.18 -3.67
N ASP A 56 16.84 -14.03 -4.64
CA ASP A 56 18.07 -13.24 -4.48
C ASP A 56 17.77 -11.77 -4.15
N SER A 57 16.75 -11.18 -4.79
CA SER A 57 16.31 -9.82 -4.47
C SER A 57 15.74 -9.69 -3.05
N LEU A 58 15.05 -10.72 -2.58
CA LEU A 58 14.48 -10.79 -1.23
C LEU A 58 15.59 -10.97 -0.19
N ASP A 59 16.57 -11.83 -0.47
CA ASP A 59 17.72 -12.06 0.42
C ASP A 59 18.55 -10.79 0.60
N LYS A 60 18.83 -10.05 -0.48
CA LYS A 60 19.50 -8.73 -0.41
C LYS A 60 18.72 -7.72 0.41
N SER A 61 17.40 -7.71 0.26
CA SER A 61 16.52 -6.84 1.03
C SER A 61 16.53 -7.23 2.50
N ASN A 62 16.47 -8.52 2.81
CA ASN A 62 16.55 -9.06 4.16
C ASN A 62 17.90 -8.77 4.83
N GLU A 63 19.02 -8.89 4.11
CA GLU A 63 20.36 -8.53 4.61
C GLU A 63 20.43 -7.04 4.96
N THR A 64 19.86 -6.19 4.11
CA THR A 64 19.79 -4.75 4.34
C THR A 64 18.95 -4.42 5.59
N ILE A 65 17.79 -5.05 5.72
CA ILE A 65 16.92 -4.89 6.91
C ILE A 65 17.66 -5.37 8.17
N ALA A 66 18.39 -6.47 8.11
CA ALA A 66 19.17 -6.97 9.24
C ALA A 66 20.26 -5.99 9.68
N LYS A 67 20.97 -5.36 8.73
CA LYS A 67 21.96 -4.31 9.03
C LYS A 67 21.31 -3.11 9.73
N TYR A 68 20.21 -2.59 9.19
CA TYR A 68 19.49 -1.50 9.85
C TYR A 68 19.03 -1.89 11.26
N LEU A 69 18.47 -3.10 11.44
CA LEU A 69 18.04 -3.57 12.76
C LEU A 69 19.20 -3.65 13.75
N GLN A 70 20.37 -4.12 13.31
CA GLN A 70 21.56 -4.16 14.14
C GLN A 70 22.03 -2.75 14.52
N GLU A 71 22.10 -1.83 13.56
CA GLU A 71 22.46 -0.42 13.81
C GLU A 71 21.50 0.23 14.82
N TYR A 72 20.19 -0.01 14.69
CA TYR A 72 19.19 0.44 15.66
C TYR A 72 19.41 -0.15 17.05
N GLN A 73 19.74 -1.44 17.15
CA GLN A 73 20.01 -2.10 18.43
C GLN A 73 21.28 -1.56 19.09
N GLU A 74 22.35 -1.36 18.33
CA GLU A 74 23.61 -0.78 18.80
C GLU A 74 23.41 0.66 19.27
N PHE A 75 22.76 1.49 18.45
CA PHE A 75 22.40 2.86 18.81
C PHE A 75 21.53 2.92 20.07
N ALA A 76 20.52 2.05 20.16
CA ALA A 76 19.73 1.92 21.38
C ALA A 76 20.61 1.50 22.57
N SER A 77 21.56 0.59 22.42
CA SER A 77 22.41 0.17 23.53
C SER A 77 23.31 1.29 24.08
N GLU A 78 23.78 2.20 23.21
CA GLU A 78 24.64 3.34 23.58
C GLU A 78 23.87 4.47 24.32
N LEU A 79 22.53 4.50 24.22
CA LEU A 79 21.70 5.53 24.83
C LEU A 79 21.40 5.27 26.33
N PRO A 80 21.64 6.26 27.21
CA PRO A 80 21.12 6.24 28.58
C PRO A 80 19.60 6.09 28.61
N LEU A 81 19.08 5.45 29.66
CA LEU A 81 17.64 5.17 29.79
C LEU A 81 16.79 6.45 29.73
N GLU A 82 17.28 7.55 30.32
CA GLU A 82 16.63 8.85 30.32
C GLU A 82 16.46 9.40 28.89
N LYS A 83 17.49 9.22 28.05
CA LYS A 83 17.47 9.63 26.64
C LYS A 83 16.55 8.77 25.79
N LYS A 84 16.48 7.45 26.06
CA LYS A 84 15.51 6.56 25.40
C LYS A 84 14.08 7.00 25.68
N ILE A 85 13.76 7.30 26.94
CA ILE A 85 12.42 7.77 27.34
C ILE A 85 12.10 9.11 26.66
N GLU A 86 13.07 10.03 26.58
CA GLU A 86 12.92 11.31 25.87
C GLU A 86 12.58 11.09 24.38
N VAL A 87 13.36 10.26 23.68
CA VAL A 87 13.15 9.93 22.26
C VAL A 87 11.79 9.24 22.04
N ILE A 88 11.41 8.27 22.87
CA ILE A 88 10.10 7.61 22.78
C ILE A 88 8.96 8.60 22.97
N SER A 89 9.07 9.52 23.95
CA SER A 89 8.10 10.58 24.15
C SER A 89 7.95 11.47 22.91
N ASP A 90 9.07 11.87 22.31
CA ASP A 90 9.07 12.72 21.13
C ASP A 90 8.50 11.97 19.90
N LEU A 91 8.82 10.68 19.74
CA LEU A 91 8.24 9.79 18.72
C LEU A 91 6.71 9.68 18.87
N VAL A 92 6.20 9.48 20.09
CA VAL A 92 4.75 9.40 20.36
C VAL A 92 4.06 10.72 20.02
N LYS A 93 4.63 11.86 20.43
CA LYS A 93 4.09 13.18 20.08
C LYS A 93 4.06 13.39 18.57
N TYR A 94 5.10 12.98 17.86
CA TYR A 94 5.15 13.05 16.40
C TYR A 94 4.05 12.19 15.77
N GLN A 95 3.86 10.94 16.20
CA GLN A 95 2.80 10.08 15.67
C GLN A 95 1.40 10.66 15.89
N GLU A 96 1.13 11.20 17.08
CA GLU A 96 -0.12 11.89 17.35
C GLU A 96 -0.33 13.09 16.41
N HIS A 97 0.72 13.88 16.22
CA HIS A 97 0.69 15.05 15.36
C HIS A 97 0.45 14.67 13.88
N TYR A 98 1.21 13.71 13.37
CA TYR A 98 1.05 13.19 12.01
C TYR A 98 -0.37 12.66 11.75
N THR A 99 -0.91 11.90 12.70
CA THR A 99 -2.29 11.37 12.62
C THR A 99 -3.32 12.50 12.58
N LYS A 100 -3.12 13.56 13.37
CA LYS A 100 -3.99 14.77 13.35
C LYS A 100 -3.93 15.46 11.99
N VAL A 101 -2.74 15.73 11.46
CA VAL A 101 -2.54 16.35 10.13
C VAL A 101 -3.23 15.54 9.04
N HIS A 102 -2.95 14.23 8.98
CA HIS A 102 -3.52 13.34 7.97
C HIS A 102 -5.06 13.31 8.02
N LYS A 103 -5.64 13.27 9.23
CA LYS A 103 -7.10 13.34 9.42
C LYS A 103 -7.69 14.65 8.90
N PHE A 104 -7.05 15.77 9.20
CA PHE A 104 -7.50 17.10 8.77
C PHE A 104 -7.39 17.29 7.25
N GLN A 105 -6.27 16.89 6.64
CA GLN A 105 -6.11 16.89 5.19
C GLN A 105 -7.17 16.03 4.49
N SER A 106 -7.48 14.86 5.05
CA SER A 106 -8.54 13.98 4.52
C SER A 106 -9.93 14.61 4.61
N GLN A 107 -10.20 15.40 5.65
CA GLN A 107 -11.48 16.12 5.81
C GLN A 107 -11.60 17.29 4.83
N GLN A 108 -10.50 18.00 4.54
CA GLN A 108 -10.48 19.11 3.58
C GLN A 108 -10.74 18.68 2.13
N ARG A 109 -10.41 17.44 1.76
CA ARG A 109 -10.65 16.91 0.41
C ARG A 109 -12.13 16.65 0.11
N LYS A 110 -13.00 16.66 1.11
CA LYS A 110 -14.44 16.44 0.92
C LYS A 110 -15.13 17.75 0.53
N PRO A 111 -16.06 17.74 -0.44
CA PRO A 111 -16.89 18.92 -0.70
C PRO A 111 -17.72 19.22 0.55
N MET A 112 -17.62 20.45 1.06
CA MET A 112 -18.29 20.90 2.29
C MET A 112 -19.06 22.20 2.06
N THR A 113 -20.27 22.28 2.60
CA THR A 113 -21.07 23.52 2.66
C THR A 113 -20.41 24.56 3.57
N LYS A 114 -20.75 25.85 3.42
CA LYS A 114 -20.22 26.94 4.26
C LYS A 114 -20.46 26.68 5.76
N LYS A 115 -21.61 26.09 6.11
CA LYS A 115 -21.94 25.69 7.49
C LYS A 115 -21.00 24.59 8.01
N GLN A 116 -20.81 23.52 7.24
CA GLN A 116 -19.91 22.42 7.60
C GLN A 116 -18.45 22.91 7.73
N LYS A 117 -17.98 23.78 6.82
CA LYS A 117 -16.64 24.36 6.90
C LYS A 117 -16.46 25.16 8.19
N ARG A 118 -17.47 25.96 8.57
CA ARG A 118 -17.48 26.72 9.81
C ARG A 118 -17.35 25.82 11.03
N GLU A 119 -18.16 24.76 11.11
CA GLU A 119 -18.14 23.79 12.22
C GLU A 119 -16.78 23.09 12.32
N TYR A 120 -16.21 22.69 11.18
CA TYR A 120 -14.89 22.08 11.10
C TYR A 120 -13.78 23.03 11.58
N TYR A 121 -13.72 24.26 11.07
CA TYR A 121 -12.73 25.26 11.49
C TYR A 121 -12.82 25.53 13.00
N MET A 122 -14.04 25.68 13.52
CA MET A 122 -14.24 25.83 14.96
C MET A 122 -13.70 24.61 15.74
N ALA A 123 -13.94 23.38 15.28
CA ALA A 123 -13.42 22.18 15.93
C ALA A 123 -11.88 22.16 15.99
N VAL A 124 -11.21 22.50 14.88
CA VAL A 124 -9.74 22.57 14.81
C VAL A 124 -9.19 23.68 15.71
N ILE A 125 -9.80 24.86 15.72
CA ILE A 125 -9.38 25.97 16.59
C ILE A 125 -9.57 25.58 18.07
N LYS A 126 -10.69 24.95 18.44
CA LYS A 126 -10.94 24.47 19.80
C LYS A 126 -9.90 23.48 20.27
N SER A 127 -9.56 22.48 19.44
CA SER A 127 -8.61 21.43 19.83
C SER A 127 -7.19 21.95 20.03
N ASN A 128 -6.79 23.01 19.32
CA ASN A 128 -5.42 23.54 19.35
C ASN A 128 -5.24 24.73 20.29
N LEU A 129 -6.22 25.64 20.36
CA LEU A 129 -6.12 26.86 21.19
C LEU A 129 -6.85 26.75 22.53
N GLY A 130 -7.50 25.62 22.83
CA GLY A 130 -8.30 25.45 24.04
C GLY A 130 -9.57 26.30 24.08
N TRP A 131 -10.03 26.78 22.91
CA TRP A 131 -11.21 27.62 22.80
C TRP A 131 -12.49 26.85 23.14
N ARG A 132 -13.50 27.57 23.60
CA ARG A 132 -14.85 27.08 23.86
C ARG A 132 -15.81 27.67 22.85
N PHE A 133 -16.99 27.06 22.71
CA PHE A 133 -18.00 27.49 21.75
C PHE A 133 -18.39 28.97 21.90
N LYS A 134 -18.45 29.45 23.15
CA LYS A 134 -18.77 30.86 23.45
C LYS A 134 -17.74 31.86 22.88
N ASP A 135 -16.50 31.43 22.68
CA ASP A 135 -15.43 32.29 22.18
C ASP A 135 -15.59 32.58 20.68
N PHE A 136 -16.45 31.84 19.98
CA PHE A 136 -16.81 32.08 18.58
C PHE A 136 -18.13 32.85 18.43
N LYS A 137 -18.80 33.20 19.54
CA LYS A 137 -20.08 33.90 19.50
C LYS A 137 -19.86 35.33 18.98
N GLY A 138 -20.61 35.70 17.94
CA GLY A 138 -20.47 37.02 17.30
C GLY A 138 -19.39 37.08 16.22
N MET A 139 -18.56 36.04 16.05
CA MET A 139 -17.59 36.01 14.95
C MET A 139 -18.25 35.63 13.63
N ILE A 140 -17.89 36.38 12.58
CA ILE A 140 -18.25 36.04 11.20
C ILE A 140 -17.35 34.91 10.67
N PHE A 141 -17.76 34.29 9.56
CA PHE A 141 -17.07 33.13 9.02
C PHE A 141 -15.62 33.45 8.64
N GLU A 142 -15.39 34.63 8.09
CA GLU A 142 -14.11 35.10 7.57
C GLU A 142 -13.09 35.29 8.72
N GLU A 143 -13.53 35.74 9.91
CA GLU A 143 -12.70 35.82 11.10
C GLU A 143 -12.29 34.44 11.63
N ILE A 144 -13.22 33.47 11.56
CA ILE A 144 -12.97 32.07 11.93
C ILE A 144 -11.98 31.45 10.94
N GLU A 145 -12.10 31.75 9.65
CA GLU A 145 -11.21 31.26 8.60
C GLU A 145 -9.78 31.78 8.78
N VAL A 146 -9.58 33.07 9.05
CA VAL A 146 -8.26 33.65 9.34
C VAL A 146 -7.61 32.96 10.55
N LYS A 147 -8.39 32.71 11.61
CA LYS A 147 -7.90 31.98 12.80
C LYS A 147 -7.55 30.54 12.46
N PHE A 148 -8.38 29.87 11.66
CA PHE A 148 -8.12 28.52 11.20
C PHE A 148 -6.81 28.45 10.42
N VAL A 149 -6.57 29.34 9.46
CA VAL A 149 -5.32 29.37 8.68
C VAL A 149 -4.11 29.55 9.59
N LYS A 150 -4.19 30.42 10.59
CA LYS A 150 -3.11 30.60 11.57
C LYS A 150 -2.82 29.32 12.37
N VAL A 151 -3.86 28.66 12.87
CA VAL A 151 -3.73 27.38 13.60
C VAL A 151 -3.21 26.28 12.67
N TRP A 152 -3.71 26.22 11.44
CA TRP A 152 -3.33 25.24 10.45
C TRP A 152 -1.84 25.36 10.09
N LYS A 153 -1.35 26.59 9.91
CA LYS A 153 0.07 26.84 9.69
C LYS A 153 0.93 26.33 10.84
N GLN A 154 0.51 26.52 12.09
CA GLN A 154 1.26 25.97 13.25
C GLN A 154 1.28 24.44 13.28
N VAL A 155 0.20 23.82 12.81
CA VAL A 155 0.10 22.37 12.67
C VAL A 155 0.96 21.88 11.49
N GLU A 156 1.10 22.65 10.41
CA GLU A 156 2.00 22.29 9.29
C GLU A 156 3.48 22.53 9.62
N ASP A 157 3.80 23.62 10.35
CA ASP A 157 5.16 24.03 10.72
C ASP A 157 5.79 23.12 11.81
N PHE A 158 5.12 22.04 12.22
CA PHE A 158 5.70 21.07 13.16
C PHE A 158 6.90 20.39 12.52
N ILE A 159 8.09 20.66 13.07
CA ILE A 159 9.38 20.12 12.61
C ILE A 159 9.29 18.59 12.54
N PRO A 160 9.32 17.99 11.33
CA PRO A 160 9.19 16.55 11.19
C PRO A 160 10.38 15.83 11.81
N MET A 161 10.13 14.63 12.36
CA MET A 161 11.23 13.81 12.83
C MET A 161 12.16 13.42 11.67
N GLY A 162 13.48 13.57 11.86
CA GLY A 162 14.48 13.36 10.81
C GLY A 162 14.73 14.56 9.89
N SER A 163 14.11 15.72 10.17
CA SER A 163 14.50 16.97 9.52
C SER A 163 15.88 17.45 9.98
N LYS A 164 16.57 18.22 9.14
CA LYS A 164 17.90 18.78 9.48
C LYS A 164 17.87 19.59 10.78
N GLU A 165 16.82 20.36 11.00
CA GLU A 165 16.65 21.18 12.20
C GLU A 165 16.48 20.32 13.47
N GLU A 166 15.78 19.18 13.37
CA GLU A 166 15.71 18.24 14.47
C GLU A 166 17.03 17.50 14.72
N SER A 167 17.72 17.06 13.65
CA SER A 167 19.05 16.44 13.77
C SER A 167 20.00 17.36 14.55
N GLU A 168 20.03 18.65 14.21
CA GLU A 168 20.83 19.66 14.94
C GLU A 168 20.36 19.84 16.40
N ARG A 169 19.05 19.82 16.67
CA ARG A 169 18.51 19.85 18.04
C ARG A 169 18.95 18.63 18.86
N LEU A 170 18.97 17.45 18.25
CA LEU A 170 19.36 16.20 18.88
C LEU A 170 20.88 16.15 19.11
N LYS A 171 21.69 16.61 18.14
CA LYS A 171 23.15 16.78 18.31
C LYS A 171 23.49 17.66 19.51
N ARG A 172 22.80 18.80 19.69
CA ARG A 172 22.95 19.67 20.88
C ARG A 172 22.59 18.96 22.19
N LYS A 173 21.70 17.97 22.15
CA LYS A 173 21.31 17.13 23.31
C LYS A 173 22.27 15.95 23.54
N GLY A 174 23.38 15.87 22.79
CA GLY A 174 24.33 14.75 22.83
C GLY A 174 23.86 13.50 22.11
N LEU A 175 22.80 13.61 21.30
CA LEU A 175 22.21 12.52 20.53
C LEU A 175 22.68 12.64 19.09
N ASN A 176 23.69 11.88 18.69
CA ASN A 176 24.13 11.85 17.30
C ASN A 176 23.38 10.74 16.54
N LEU A 177 22.49 11.13 15.65
CA LEU A 177 21.76 10.24 14.74
C LEU A 177 22.45 10.08 13.37
N GLU A 178 23.52 10.84 13.11
CA GLU A 178 24.35 10.71 11.92
C GLU A 178 25.58 9.85 12.26
N LYS A 179 25.54 8.57 11.91
CA LYS A 179 26.73 7.76 11.64
C LYS A 179 26.72 7.34 10.19
#